data_AF-A0A7S2AS79-F1
#
_entry.id   AF-A0A7S2AS79-F1
#
_cell.length_a   1.000
_cell.length_b   1.000
_cell.length_c   1.000
_cell.angle_alpha   90.00
_cell.angle_beta   90.00
_cell.angle_gamma   90.00
#
_symmetry.space_group_name_H-M   'P 1'
#
loop_
_entity.id
_entity.type
_entity.pdbx_description
1 polymer ?
#
loop_
_entity_poly.entity_id
_entity_poly.type
_entity_poly.pdbx_seq_one_letter_code
_entity_poly.pdbx_strand_id
1 'polypeptide(L)'
;MNSSDPRLIRVMCEFEEPAVRLDDQGVENIVMFFGSARAKPKKEYEAAVVEAEAKVKATPDDAKAKGALERLKKQAFLIPMFDAVRDLAKMMTQWSLKRVQDGKAPYTVGTGGGPGMMTAA
;
A
#
# COMPACT_ATOMS: atom_id res chain seq x y z
N MET A 1 28.40 15.32 4.09
CA MET A 1 27.33 14.29 3.96
C MET A 1 26.16 14.77 3.10
N ASN A 2 25.70 16.02 3.24
CA ASN A 2 24.51 16.52 2.50
C ASN A 2 24.83 17.25 1.18
N SER A 3 26.07 17.19 0.69
CA SER A 3 26.48 17.73 -0.61
C SER A 3 26.39 16.67 -1.73
N SER A 4 26.67 17.08 -2.97
CA SER A 4 26.71 16.19 -4.14
C SER A 4 27.83 15.15 -4.03
N ASP A 5 29.02 15.56 -3.61
CA ASP A 5 30.23 14.73 -3.62
C ASP A 5 30.09 13.38 -2.87
N PRO A 6 29.49 13.30 -1.66
CA PRO A 6 29.29 12.03 -0.96
C PRO A 6 28.03 11.26 -1.42
N ARG A 7 27.34 11.67 -2.49
CA ARG A 7 26.11 10.98 -2.97
C ARG A 7 26.36 9.52 -3.29
N LEU A 8 27.49 9.18 -3.91
CA LEU A 8 27.79 7.80 -4.28
C LEU A 8 27.86 6.89 -3.05
N ILE A 9 28.48 7.38 -1.97
CA ILE A 9 28.56 6.65 -0.70
C ILE A 9 27.17 6.43 -0.12
N ARG A 10 26.29 7.45 -0.14
CA ARG A 10 24.91 7.30 0.35
C ARG A 10 24.13 6.25 -0.45
N VAL A 11 24.25 6.28 -1.77
CA VAL A 11 23.63 5.28 -2.65
C VAL A 11 24.13 3.88 -2.30
N MET A 12 25.44 3.68 -2.15
CA MET A 12 25.98 2.39 -1.72
C MET A 12 25.38 1.93 -0.39
N CYS A 13 25.29 2.81 0.61
CA CYS A 13 24.64 2.49 1.88
C CYS A 13 23.16 2.14 1.73
N GLU A 14 22.41 2.86 0.88
CA GLU A 14 21.00 2.60 0.60
C GLU A 14 20.74 1.27 -0.13
N PHE A 15 21.75 0.72 -0.82
CA PHE A 15 21.66 -0.61 -1.46
C PHE A 15 22.13 -1.74 -0.53
N GLU A 16 23.28 -1.57 0.13
CA GLU A 16 23.89 -2.63 0.95
C GLU A 16 23.08 -2.91 2.22
N GLU A 17 22.58 -1.88 2.89
CA GLU A 17 21.84 -2.05 4.14
C GLU A 17 20.58 -2.92 3.99
N PRO A 18 19.65 -2.66 3.04
CA PRO A 18 18.48 -3.50 2.89
C PRO A 18 18.83 -4.90 2.37
N ALA A 19 19.90 -5.06 1.57
CA ALA A 19 20.34 -6.36 1.11
C ALA A 19 20.77 -7.25 2.28
N VAL A 20 21.65 -6.74 3.15
CA VAL A 20 22.10 -7.45 4.37
C VAL A 20 20.91 -7.74 5.28
N ARG A 21 20.03 -6.76 5.51
CA ARG A 21 18.86 -6.94 6.37
C ARG A 21 17.91 -8.03 5.86
N LEU A 22 17.66 -8.10 4.55
CA LEU A 22 16.79 -9.12 3.97
C LEU A 22 17.42 -10.51 4.08
N ASP A 23 18.74 -10.63 3.87
CA ASP A 23 19.49 -11.87 4.02
C ASP A 23 19.47 -12.39 5.47
N ASP A 24 19.76 -11.51 6.44
CA ASP A 24 19.72 -11.83 7.88
C ASP A 24 18.33 -12.31 8.35
N GLN A 25 17.26 -11.87 7.67
CA GLN A 25 15.88 -12.29 7.95
C GLN A 25 15.42 -13.50 7.11
N GLY A 26 16.29 -14.07 6.27
CA GLY A 26 15.99 -15.20 5.40
C GLY A 26 14.94 -14.88 4.32
N VAL A 27 14.83 -13.63 3.90
CA VAL A 27 13.85 -13.18 2.89
C VAL A 27 14.45 -13.32 1.49
N GLU A 28 14.27 -14.51 0.91
CA GLU A 28 14.81 -14.82 -0.42
C GLU A 28 13.80 -14.63 -1.55
N ASN A 29 12.54 -15.04 -1.33
CA ASN A 29 11.50 -15.03 -2.36
C ASN A 29 10.39 -14.05 -1.97
N ILE A 30 10.26 -12.97 -2.74
CA ILE A 30 9.26 -11.93 -2.47
C ILE A 30 8.23 -11.90 -3.60
N VAL A 31 6.95 -11.91 -3.24
CA VAL A 31 5.88 -11.56 -4.17
C VAL A 31 5.49 -10.11 -3.92
N MET A 32 5.78 -9.25 -4.89
CA MET A 32 5.50 -7.82 -4.80
C MET A 32 4.05 -7.50 -5.13
N PHE A 33 3.37 -6.80 -4.23
CA PHE A 33 2.02 -6.27 -4.41
C PHE A 33 2.09 -4.80 -4.77
N PHE A 34 1.52 -4.45 -5.93
CA PHE A 34 1.39 -3.08 -6.40
C PHE A 34 -0.08 -2.71 -6.50
N GLY A 35 -0.43 -1.50 -6.06
CA GLY A 35 -1.79 -1.04 -6.09
C GLY A 35 -1.94 0.43 -5.73
N SER A 36 -3.17 0.92 -5.84
CA SER A 36 -3.47 2.34 -5.62
C SER A 36 -3.29 2.73 -4.15
N ALA A 37 -2.52 3.80 -3.91
CA ALA A 37 -2.41 4.48 -2.62
C ALA A 37 -3.73 5.12 -2.12
N ARG A 38 -4.76 5.15 -2.98
CA ARG A 38 -6.06 5.81 -2.72
C ARG A 38 -7.17 4.85 -2.34
N ALA A 39 -6.95 3.54 -2.42
CA ALA A 39 -7.92 2.56 -1.94
C ALA A 39 -8.12 2.71 -0.43
N LYS A 40 -9.32 2.41 0.07
CA LYS A 40 -9.65 2.50 1.49
C LYS A 40 -10.61 1.37 1.88
N PRO A 41 -10.64 0.96 3.15
CA PRO A 41 -11.73 0.16 3.67
C PRO A 41 -13.08 0.83 3.41
N LYS A 42 -14.11 0.03 3.11
CA LYS A 42 -15.45 0.52 2.78
C LYS A 42 -16.01 1.52 3.80
N LYS A 43 -15.88 1.21 5.09
CA LYS A 43 -16.36 2.06 6.19
C LYS A 43 -15.69 3.44 6.21
N GLU A 44 -14.38 3.49 5.95
CA GLU A 44 -13.62 4.76 5.92
C GLU A 44 -13.98 5.59 4.68
N TYR A 45 -14.22 4.93 3.55
CA TYR A 45 -14.69 5.60 2.34
C TYR A 45 -16.09 6.22 2.54
N GLU A 46 -17.02 5.45 3.10
CA GLU A 46 -18.39 5.94 3.36
C GLU A 46 -18.38 7.12 4.33
N ALA A 47 -17.59 7.06 5.41
CA ALA A 47 -17.43 8.18 6.33
C ALA A 47 -16.85 9.43 5.63
N ALA A 48 -15.83 9.25 4.78
CA ALA A 48 -15.23 10.34 4.03
C ALA A 48 -16.20 10.96 3.01
N VAL A 49 -17.09 10.17 2.40
CA VAL A 49 -18.13 10.68 1.50
C VAL A 49 -19.12 11.52 2.28
N VAL A 50 -19.62 11.05 3.42
CA VAL A 50 -20.56 11.81 4.27
C VAL A 50 -19.96 13.14 4.70
N GLU A 51 -18.70 13.15 5.15
CA GLU A 51 -18.00 14.39 5.54
C GLU A 51 -17.86 15.36 4.36
N ALA A 52 -17.46 14.85 3.19
CA ALA A 52 -17.30 15.67 1.99
C ALA A 52 -18.64 16.24 1.49
N GLU A 53 -19.73 15.48 1.56
CA GLU A 53 -21.07 15.95 1.21
C GLU A 53 -21.57 17.02 2.19
N ALA A 54 -21.30 16.87 3.49
CA ALA A 54 -21.62 17.88 4.49
C ALA A 54 -20.87 19.19 4.23
N LYS A 55 -19.58 19.12 3.86
CA LYS A 55 -18.77 20.31 3.51
C LYS A 55 -19.31 21.04 2.28
N VAL A 56 -19.66 20.31 1.22
CA VAL A 56 -20.27 20.91 0.02
C VAL A 56 -21.62 21.55 0.34
N LYS A 57 -22.43 20.95 1.21
CA LYS A 57 -23.71 21.54 1.67
C LYS A 57 -23.50 22.82 2.48
N ALA A 58 -22.50 22.83 3.37
CA ALA A 58 -22.18 24.00 4.20
C ALA A 58 -21.56 25.16 3.41
N THR A 59 -20.85 24.84 2.31
CA THR A 59 -20.17 25.83 1.46
C THR A 59 -20.45 25.57 -0.03
N PRO A 60 -21.68 25.87 -0.51
CA PRO A 60 -22.11 25.51 -1.86
C PRO A 60 -21.31 26.18 -2.97
N ASP A 61 -20.66 27.32 -2.73
CA ASP A 61 -19.89 28.03 -3.75
C ASP A 61 -18.41 27.64 -3.77
N ASP A 62 -17.97 26.78 -2.85
CA ASP A 62 -16.58 26.30 -2.83
C ASP A 62 -16.33 25.24 -3.92
N ALA A 63 -15.73 25.69 -5.01
CA ALA A 63 -15.31 24.82 -6.12
C ALA A 63 -14.30 23.75 -5.70
N LYS A 64 -13.46 24.00 -4.67
CA LYS A 64 -12.51 23.01 -4.16
C LYS A 64 -13.22 21.89 -3.42
N ALA A 65 -14.21 22.22 -2.58
CA ALA A 65 -15.02 21.23 -1.87
C ALA A 65 -15.78 20.33 -2.86
N LYS A 66 -16.40 20.91 -3.91
CA LYS A 66 -17.05 20.16 -4.99
C LYS A 66 -16.08 19.25 -5.74
N GLY A 67 -14.93 19.78 -6.16
CA GLY A 67 -13.91 19.00 -6.86
C GLY A 67 -13.33 17.86 -6.02
N ALA A 68 -13.18 18.06 -4.71
CA ALA A 68 -12.74 17.01 -3.79
C ALA A 68 -13.77 15.87 -3.66
N LEU A 69 -15.06 16.20 -3.54
CA LEU A 69 -16.15 15.23 -3.50
C LEU A 69 -16.23 14.42 -4.79
N GLU A 70 -16.17 15.08 -5.95
CA GLU A 70 -16.18 14.41 -7.25
C GLU A 70 -14.99 13.45 -7.42
N ARG A 71 -13.79 13.89 -7.01
CA ARG A 71 -12.61 13.02 -7.04
C ARG A 71 -12.74 11.84 -6.09
N LEU A 72 -13.35 12.02 -4.92
CA LEU A 72 -13.62 10.94 -3.97
C LEU A 72 -14.62 9.93 -4.56
N LYS A 73 -15.73 10.39 -5.13
CA LYS A 73 -16.73 9.52 -5.78
C LYS A 73 -16.12 8.70 -6.93
N LYS A 74 -15.23 9.29 -7.72
CA LYS A 74 -14.47 8.57 -8.76
C LYS A 74 -13.55 7.47 -8.22
N GLN A 75 -13.24 7.44 -6.92
CA GLN A 75 -12.43 6.39 -6.30
C GLN A 75 -13.25 5.20 -5.80
N ALA A 76 -14.59 5.24 -5.90
CA ALA A 76 -15.47 4.17 -5.42
C ALA A 76 -15.09 2.77 -5.96
N PHE A 77 -14.62 2.68 -7.21
CA PHE A 77 -14.21 1.42 -7.82
C PHE A 77 -12.99 0.77 -7.14
N LEU A 78 -12.20 1.54 -6.38
CA LEU A 78 -11.04 1.02 -5.65
C LEU A 78 -11.41 0.40 -4.30
N ILE A 79 -12.63 0.62 -3.82
CA ILE A 79 -13.04 0.20 -2.47
C ILE A 79 -13.12 -1.32 -2.35
N PRO A 80 -13.73 -2.07 -3.29
CA PRO A 80 -13.71 -3.54 -3.24
C PRO A 80 -12.30 -4.12 -3.38
N MET A 81 -11.42 -3.41 -4.10
CA MET A 81 -10.04 -3.85 -4.33
C MET A 81 -9.20 -3.83 -3.05
N PHE A 82 -9.55 -3.01 -2.06
CA PHE A 82 -8.86 -3.04 -0.76
C PHE A 82 -9.03 -4.40 -0.09
N ASP A 83 -10.28 -4.87 0.04
CA ASP A 83 -10.57 -6.19 0.62
C ASP A 83 -10.02 -7.33 -0.23
N ALA A 84 -10.11 -7.22 -1.57
CA ALA A 84 -9.55 -8.23 -2.47
C ALA A 84 -8.03 -8.39 -2.31
N VAL A 85 -7.29 -7.28 -2.15
CA VAL A 85 -5.83 -7.32 -1.94
C VAL A 85 -5.50 -7.93 -0.59
N ARG A 86 -6.21 -7.56 0.48
CA ARG A 86 -6.05 -8.16 1.80
C ARG A 86 -6.28 -9.67 1.78
N ASP A 87 -7.36 -10.10 1.14
CA ASP A 87 -7.71 -11.51 1.09
C ASP A 87 -6.70 -12.29 0.23
N LEU A 88 -6.20 -11.71 -0.86
CA LEU A 88 -5.13 -12.28 -1.68
C LEU A 88 -3.81 -12.43 -0.90
N ALA A 89 -3.39 -11.40 -0.15
CA ALA A 89 -2.17 -11.46 0.65
C ALA A 89 -2.27 -12.51 1.77
N LYS A 90 -3.44 -12.64 2.40
CA LYS A 90 -3.73 -13.72 3.34
C LYS A 90 -3.62 -15.09 2.67
N MET A 91 -4.24 -15.28 1.51
CA MET A 91 -4.17 -16.53 0.76
C MET A 91 -2.74 -16.88 0.35
N MET A 92 -1.95 -15.89 -0.10
CA MET A 92 -0.54 -16.06 -0.45
C MET A 92 0.28 -16.52 0.78
N THR A 93 0.09 -15.87 1.92
CA THR A 93 0.77 -16.25 3.17
C THR A 93 0.39 -17.67 3.60
N GLN A 94 -0.90 -18.01 3.58
CA GLN A 94 -1.37 -19.36 3.91
C GLN A 94 -0.80 -20.43 2.97
N TRP A 95 -0.76 -20.13 1.68
CA TRP A 95 -0.14 -21.01 0.68
C TRP A 95 1.37 -21.19 0.92
N SER A 96 2.08 -20.11 1.21
CA SER A 96 3.51 -20.10 1.53
C SER A 96 3.81 -20.96 2.77
N LEU A 97 3.04 -20.80 3.85
CA LEU A 97 3.18 -21.61 5.06
C LEU A 97 2.97 -23.11 4.79
N LYS A 98 1.99 -23.47 3.94
CA LYS A 98 1.79 -24.86 3.53
C LYS A 98 2.99 -25.40 2.73
N ARG A 99 3.57 -24.59 1.84
CA ARG A 99 4.78 -24.98 1.10
C ARG A 99 5.96 -25.30 2.01
N VAL A 100 6.14 -24.51 3.07
CA VAL A 100 7.20 -24.77 4.05
C VAL A 100 7.00 -26.12 4.74
N GLN A 101 5.77 -26.49 5.07
CA GLN A 101 5.45 -27.81 5.62
C GLN A 101 5.80 -28.95 4.65
N ASP A 102 5.68 -28.71 3.34
CA ASP A 102 6.08 -29.64 2.28
C ASP A 102 7.61 -29.63 1.99
N GLY A 103 8.42 -28.95 2.81
CA GLY A 103 9.87 -28.82 2.61
C GLY A 103 10.29 -27.92 1.44
N LYS A 104 9.39 -27.04 0.97
CA LYS A 104 9.65 -26.10 -0.13
C LYS A 104 9.98 -24.71 0.41
N ALA A 105 10.66 -23.91 -0.42
CA ALA A 105 11.02 -22.53 -0.08
C ALA A 105 9.78 -21.66 0.26
N PRO A 106 9.88 -20.80 1.30
CA PRO A 106 8.86 -19.82 1.65
C PRO A 106 8.83 -18.65 0.67
N TYR A 107 7.68 -18.00 0.58
CA TYR A 107 7.48 -16.71 -0.09
C TYR A 107 6.94 -15.67 0.90
N THR A 108 7.45 -14.44 0.78
CA THR A 108 7.08 -13.28 1.60
C THR A 108 6.31 -12.27 0.76
N VAL A 109 5.31 -11.61 1.34
CA VAL A 109 4.61 -10.49 0.70
C VAL A 109 5.44 -9.23 0.84
N GLY A 110 5.70 -8.54 -0.27
CA GLY A 110 6.39 -7.25 -0.30
C GLY A 110 5.54 -6.14 -0.90
N THR A 111 5.68 -4.91 -0.41
CA THR A 111 4.94 -3.74 -0.92
C THR A 111 5.86 -2.51 -0.95
N GLY A 112 5.38 -1.41 -1.54
CA GLY A 112 6.07 -0.12 -1.49
C GLY A 112 5.94 0.64 -0.16
N GLY A 113 5.29 0.05 0.86
CA GLY A 113 5.13 0.64 2.20
C GLY A 113 4.18 1.84 2.29
N GLY A 114 3.44 2.16 1.22
CA GLY A 114 2.48 3.26 1.19
C GLY A 114 1.08 2.90 1.70
N PRO A 115 0.13 3.85 1.66
CA PRO A 115 -1.25 3.62 2.07
C PRO A 115 -2.05 2.81 1.05
N GLY A 116 -3.32 2.55 1.36
CA GLY A 116 -4.28 1.91 0.47
C GLY A 116 -3.95 0.44 0.23
N MET A 117 -3.85 0.02 -1.03
CA MET A 117 -3.63 -1.40 -1.35
C MET A 117 -2.31 -1.94 -0.81
N MET A 118 -1.29 -1.10 -0.64
CA MET A 118 -0.01 -1.51 -0.05
C MET A 118 -0.09 -1.79 1.45
N THR A 119 -1.05 -1.19 2.16
CA THR A 119 -1.35 -1.50 3.57
C THR A 119 -2.34 -2.65 3.69
N ALA A 120 -3.19 -2.83 2.67
CA ALA A 120 -4.14 -3.94 2.62
C ALA A 120 -3.43 -5.28 2.48
N ALA A 121 -2.37 -5.33 1.66
CA ALA A 121 -1.51 -6.50 1.47
C ALA A 121 -0.66 -6.77 2.73
#